data_AF-A0AAN7TPE2-F1
#
_entry.id   AF-A0AAN7TPE2-F1
#
_cell.length_a   1.000
_cell.length_b   1.000
_cell.length_c   1.000
_cell.angle_alpha   90.00
_cell.angle_beta   90.00
_cell.angle_gamma   90.00
#
_symmetry.space_group_name_H-M   'P 1'
#
loop_
_entity.id
_entity.type
_entity.pdbx_description
1 polymer ?
#
loop_
_entity_poly.entity_id
_entity_poly.type
_entity_poly.pdbx_seq_one_letter_code
_entity_poly.pdbx_strand_id
1 'polypeptide(L)'
;MPFLQSLAPHWPLPSVRDLEASHFELQTGPYPEFSSISEKPVTPEAPQQSKLEQQAASSISWLGTAFSRSSRAINAQREAYSLSSEREGLKIGRSSEDVESQAETDASTLLDSERVEVKKSSRVDARVISDAIIGLSDGLTVPFALTAGLSALGNTKVVIFAGLAELTAGAISMGLGGYLGAKSEEESYKATLLETTNLVSHSSADAKASIKEVFAPYDLPKILTEDLTLHLAKSPQLTQFLMHFQHSQPEQAASRAITCAMTIACGYFLGGFIPLLPYFLVAKDEVMLALWWSLGVMTLSLFAFGYSKTCFVRGWKGARNAWEGTKGGVQMVIVGGLAAGCAMGLVRLFHAFGE
;
A
#
# COMPACT_ATOMS: atom_id res chain seq x y z
N MET A 1 -42.50 29.64 -24.69
CA MET A 1 -41.41 30.13 -25.57
C MET A 1 -40.14 30.14 -24.72
N PRO A 2 -39.02 29.69 -25.28
CA PRO A 2 -38.23 28.52 -24.87
C PRO A 2 -36.94 28.94 -24.13
N PHE A 3 -36.02 28.10 -23.63
CA PHE A 3 -35.15 27.21 -24.40
C PHE A 3 -34.17 26.51 -23.41
N LEU A 4 -34.53 25.31 -22.95
CA LEU A 4 -33.57 24.34 -22.41
C LEU A 4 -33.61 23.12 -23.33
N GLN A 5 -32.80 23.16 -24.37
CA GLN A 5 -32.55 22.04 -25.27
C GLN A 5 -31.18 22.24 -25.93
N SER A 6 -30.49 21.11 -26.16
CA SER A 6 -29.33 20.93 -27.05
C SER A 6 -28.04 20.51 -26.32
N LEU A 7 -27.88 19.18 -26.14
CA LEU A 7 -26.83 18.34 -26.76
C LEU A 7 -26.49 17.13 -25.89
N ALA A 8 -27.25 16.05 -26.07
CA ALA A 8 -26.77 14.68 -25.91
C ALA A 8 -26.84 14.01 -27.29
N PRO A 9 -25.75 13.45 -27.85
CA PRO A 9 -25.84 12.69 -29.08
C PRO A 9 -26.35 11.28 -28.78
N HIS A 10 -27.46 10.92 -29.44
CA HIS A 10 -28.02 9.58 -29.47
C HIS A 10 -27.09 8.65 -30.27
N TRP A 11 -26.57 7.61 -29.63
CA TRP A 11 -25.93 6.49 -30.30
C TRP A 11 -27.00 5.42 -30.60
N PRO A 12 -27.21 4.98 -31.85
CA PRO A 12 -28.12 3.87 -32.13
C PRO A 12 -27.38 2.55 -31.87
N LEU A 13 -27.94 1.71 -31.00
CA LEU A 13 -27.54 0.31 -30.88
C LEU A 13 -28.18 -0.49 -32.02
N PRO A 14 -27.43 -1.32 -32.78
CA PRO A 14 -28.02 -2.21 -33.78
C PRO A 14 -28.78 -3.36 -33.10
N SER A 15 -29.94 -3.71 -33.67
CA SER A 15 -30.87 -4.71 -33.13
C SER A 15 -30.45 -6.13 -33.51
N VAL A 16 -30.82 -7.10 -32.68
CA VAL A 16 -30.46 -8.53 -32.74
C VAL A 16 -31.18 -9.30 -33.87
N ARG A 17 -31.30 -8.71 -35.07
CA ARG A 17 -31.91 -9.36 -36.25
C ARG A 17 -31.05 -9.38 -37.51
N ASP A 18 -29.83 -8.84 -37.46
CA ASP A 18 -28.92 -8.82 -38.61
C ASP A 18 -27.87 -9.95 -38.60
N LEU A 19 -28.02 -10.96 -37.72
CA LEU A 19 -27.07 -12.07 -37.56
C LEU A 19 -27.48 -13.37 -38.27
N GLU A 20 -28.51 -13.36 -39.12
CA GLU A 20 -29.04 -14.59 -39.73
C GLU A 20 -29.60 -14.38 -41.14
N ALA A 21 -28.75 -13.98 -42.10
CA ALA A 21 -28.98 -14.24 -43.53
C ALA A 21 -27.77 -13.81 -44.38
N SER A 22 -26.96 -14.79 -44.79
CA SER A 22 -26.58 -15.04 -46.20
C SER A 22 -25.23 -15.78 -46.27
N HIS A 23 -25.36 -17.11 -46.35
CA HIS A 23 -24.35 -17.99 -46.89
C HIS A 23 -24.17 -17.74 -48.40
N PHE A 24 -22.90 -17.73 -48.82
CA PHE A 24 -22.34 -18.32 -50.05
C PHE A 24 -22.82 -17.78 -51.42
N GLU A 25 -21.88 -17.30 -52.25
CA GLU A 25 -21.68 -17.72 -53.65
C GLU A 25 -20.40 -17.04 -54.23
N LEU A 26 -19.51 -17.87 -54.77
CA LEU A 26 -18.31 -17.51 -55.52
C LEU A 26 -18.72 -17.19 -56.97
N GLN A 27 -18.34 -16.02 -57.49
CA GLN A 27 -18.41 -15.78 -58.93
C GLN A 27 -17.20 -15.02 -59.47
N THR A 28 -16.42 -15.73 -60.26
CA THR A 28 -15.25 -15.31 -61.03
C THR A 28 -15.66 -14.54 -62.29
N GLY A 29 -15.07 -13.36 -62.55
CA GLY A 29 -15.24 -12.59 -63.79
C GLY A 29 -14.18 -11.47 -63.92
N PRO A 30 -13.83 -11.03 -65.14
CA PRO A 30 -12.45 -10.66 -65.50
C PRO A 30 -12.08 -9.18 -65.30
N TYR A 31 -10.78 -8.92 -65.07
CA TYR A 31 -10.17 -7.59 -65.01
C TYR A 31 -10.07 -6.93 -66.39
N PRO A 32 -10.31 -5.60 -66.51
CA PRO A 32 -9.77 -4.80 -67.60
C PRO A 32 -8.50 -4.06 -67.15
N GLU A 33 -7.52 -4.05 -68.06
CA GLU A 33 -6.22 -3.39 -67.97
C GLU A 33 -6.27 -1.89 -68.27
N PHE A 34 -5.35 -1.17 -67.61
CA PHE A 34 -4.67 0.10 -67.96
C PHE A 34 -5.44 1.43 -68.08
N SER A 35 -5.11 2.36 -67.18
CA SER A 35 -4.34 3.56 -67.59
C SER A 35 -3.76 4.33 -66.40
N SER A 36 -2.50 4.70 -66.58
CA SER A 36 -1.59 5.46 -65.72
C SER A 36 -2.15 6.78 -65.19
N ILE A 37 -2.12 6.96 -63.87
CA ILE A 37 -2.14 8.29 -63.22
C ILE A 37 -0.85 8.46 -62.43
N SER A 38 -0.15 9.54 -62.77
CA SER A 38 1.11 9.99 -62.19
C SER A 38 0.93 10.33 -60.70
N GLU A 39 1.55 9.54 -59.82
CA GLU A 39 1.72 9.92 -58.41
C GLU A 39 2.79 11.01 -58.30
N LYS A 40 2.40 12.18 -57.78
CA LYS A 40 3.35 13.14 -57.19
C LYS A 40 3.82 12.59 -55.84
N PRO A 41 5.10 12.71 -55.49
CA PRO A 41 5.59 12.27 -54.19
C PRO A 41 5.02 13.16 -53.08
N VAL A 42 4.30 12.55 -52.15
CA VAL A 42 3.93 13.18 -50.87
C VAL A 42 5.19 13.24 -50.02
N THR A 43 5.58 14.46 -49.63
CA THR A 43 6.71 14.72 -48.72
C THR A 43 6.38 14.20 -47.31
N PRO A 44 7.33 13.55 -46.61
CA PRO A 44 7.11 13.08 -45.25
C PRO A 44 7.30 14.24 -44.25
N GLU A 45 6.22 14.71 -43.65
CA GLU A 45 6.29 15.44 -42.38
C GLU A 45 6.65 14.46 -41.25
N ALA A 46 7.78 14.71 -40.59
CA ALA A 46 8.21 14.08 -39.34
C ALA A 46 8.25 15.17 -38.23
N PRO A 47 8.52 14.86 -36.95
CA PRO A 47 7.96 13.88 -36.03
C PRO A 47 7.56 14.58 -34.71
N GLN A 48 6.36 15.16 -34.61
CA GLN A 48 5.95 15.92 -33.41
C GLN A 48 5.10 15.08 -32.43
N GLN A 49 4.26 14.18 -32.94
CA GLN A 49 3.38 13.33 -32.12
C GLN A 49 4.12 12.20 -31.40
N SER A 50 5.16 11.61 -32.02
CA SER A 50 5.93 10.52 -31.41
C SER A 50 6.76 10.97 -30.21
N LYS A 51 7.21 12.23 -30.17
CA LYS A 51 7.94 12.80 -29.01
C LYS A 51 7.04 12.97 -27.78
N LEU A 52 5.79 13.39 -27.97
CA LEU A 52 4.83 13.55 -26.88
C LEU A 52 4.40 12.19 -26.31
N GLU A 53 4.21 11.18 -27.16
CA GLU A 53 3.94 9.82 -26.72
C GLU A 53 5.15 9.16 -26.02
N GLN A 54 6.37 9.40 -26.49
CA GLN A 54 7.59 8.94 -25.81
C GLN A 54 7.85 9.68 -24.49
N GLN A 55 7.52 10.97 -24.37
CA GLN A 55 7.57 11.71 -23.10
C GLN A 55 6.50 11.24 -22.12
N ALA A 56 5.29 10.92 -22.58
CA ALA A 56 4.25 10.36 -21.75
C ALA A 56 4.61 8.94 -21.26
N ALA A 57 5.12 8.08 -22.15
CA ALA A 57 5.54 6.72 -21.83
C ALA A 57 6.74 6.69 -20.85
N SER A 58 7.71 7.60 -21.00
CA SER A 58 8.83 7.73 -20.06
C SER A 58 8.41 8.30 -18.71
N SER A 59 7.41 9.19 -18.66
CA SER A 59 6.83 9.70 -17.40
C SER A 59 6.07 8.62 -16.64
N ILE A 60 5.31 7.77 -17.33
CA ILE A 60 4.60 6.61 -16.73
C ILE A 60 5.59 5.55 -16.24
N SER A 61 6.65 5.28 -17.01
CA SER A 61 7.75 4.39 -16.61
C SER A 61 8.52 4.93 -15.39
N TRP A 62 8.77 6.23 -15.34
CA TRP A 62 9.43 6.89 -14.20
C TRP A 62 8.56 6.87 -12.95
N LEU A 63 7.26 7.14 -13.07
CA LEU A 63 6.30 6.98 -11.98
C LEU A 63 6.25 5.53 -11.48
N GLY A 64 6.24 4.54 -12.38
CA GLY A 64 6.30 3.12 -12.04
C GLY A 64 7.62 2.68 -11.37
N THR A 65 8.75 3.29 -11.73
CA THR A 65 10.07 2.98 -11.14
C THR A 65 10.32 3.71 -9.83
N ALA A 66 9.85 4.95 -9.68
CA ALA A 66 9.80 5.64 -8.39
C ALA A 66 8.85 4.92 -7.42
N PHE A 67 7.71 4.46 -7.91
CA PHE A 67 6.74 3.66 -7.16
C PHE A 67 7.28 2.26 -6.79
N SER A 68 7.98 1.55 -7.68
CA SER A 68 8.59 0.25 -7.34
C SER A 68 9.77 0.33 -6.37
N ARG A 69 10.47 1.48 -6.32
CA ARG A 69 11.45 1.79 -5.29
C ARG A 69 10.78 2.13 -3.96
N SER A 70 9.66 2.87 -4.00
CA SER A 70 8.83 3.11 -2.82
C SER A 70 8.26 1.80 -2.28
N SER A 71 7.72 0.90 -3.10
CA SER A 71 7.24 -0.43 -2.67
C SER A 71 8.33 -1.30 -2.05
N ARG A 72 9.58 -1.23 -2.54
CA ARG A 72 10.71 -1.92 -1.89
C ARG A 72 11.07 -1.31 -0.53
N ALA A 73 11.03 0.01 -0.41
CA ALA A 73 11.22 0.70 0.87
C ALA A 73 10.07 0.42 1.85
N ILE A 74 8.82 0.36 1.36
CA ILE A 74 7.62 0.02 2.12
C ILE A 74 7.69 -1.43 2.59
N ASN A 75 8.11 -2.38 1.74
CA ASN A 75 8.31 -3.78 2.14
C ASN A 75 9.43 -3.92 3.18
N ALA A 76 10.55 -3.20 3.02
CA ALA A 76 11.62 -3.19 4.03
C ALA A 76 11.16 -2.58 5.37
N GLN A 77 10.32 -1.54 5.32
CA GLN A 77 9.74 -0.95 6.51
C GLN A 77 8.71 -1.89 7.16
N ARG A 78 7.92 -2.60 6.35
CA ARG A 78 6.95 -3.61 6.79
C ARG A 78 7.63 -4.81 7.47
N GLU A 79 8.76 -5.26 6.94
CA GLU A 79 9.61 -6.29 7.57
C GLU A 79 10.23 -5.80 8.89
N ALA A 80 10.70 -4.55 8.94
CA ALA A 80 11.22 -3.97 10.18
C ALA A 80 10.13 -3.86 11.28
N TYR A 81 8.89 -3.55 10.90
CA TYR A 81 7.75 -3.50 11.81
C TYR A 81 7.26 -4.89 12.21
N SER A 82 7.23 -5.90 11.31
CA SER A 82 6.83 -7.26 11.67
C SER A 82 7.80 -7.92 12.65
N LEU A 83 9.11 -7.74 12.44
CA LEU A 83 10.15 -8.20 13.35
C LEU A 83 10.07 -7.51 14.73
N SER A 84 9.63 -6.24 14.76
CA SER A 84 9.38 -5.53 16.01
C SER A 84 8.11 -6.02 16.71
N SER A 85 7.07 -6.42 15.96
CA SER A 85 5.83 -7.00 16.48
C SER A 85 6.03 -8.40 17.06
N GLU A 86 6.90 -9.24 16.47
CA GLU A 86 7.29 -10.54 17.04
C GLU A 86 8.06 -10.36 18.36
N ARG A 87 8.93 -9.35 18.45
CA ARG A 87 9.61 -8.99 19.72
C ARG A 87 8.65 -8.52 20.80
N GLU A 88 7.54 -7.88 20.44
CA GLU A 88 6.47 -7.49 21.37
C GLU A 88 5.65 -8.70 21.84
N GLY A 89 5.32 -9.64 20.93
CA GLY A 89 4.69 -10.91 21.29
C GLY A 89 5.53 -11.71 22.29
N LEU A 90 6.86 -11.71 22.12
CA LEU A 90 7.80 -12.36 23.02
C LEU A 90 7.96 -11.65 24.37
N LYS A 91 7.82 -10.32 24.42
CA LYS A 91 7.91 -9.52 25.67
C LYS A 91 6.64 -9.57 26.51
N ILE A 92 5.47 -9.65 25.88
CA ILE A 92 4.19 -9.83 26.59
C ILE A 92 4.15 -11.21 27.25
N GLY A 93 4.73 -12.24 26.62
CA GLY A 93 4.90 -13.57 27.22
C GLY A 93 5.83 -13.60 28.44
N ARG A 94 6.87 -12.75 28.48
CA ARG A 94 7.87 -12.72 29.55
C ARG A 94 7.51 -11.81 30.73
N SER A 95 6.45 -11.00 30.62
CA SER A 95 5.97 -10.14 31.72
C SER A 95 4.96 -10.82 32.64
N SER A 96 4.61 -12.10 32.40
CA SER A 96 3.66 -12.85 33.24
C SER A 96 4.33 -13.84 34.21
N GLU A 97 5.66 -13.93 34.21
CA GLU A 97 6.43 -14.74 35.17
C GLU A 97 7.16 -13.81 36.13
N ASP A 98 6.45 -13.25 37.13
CA ASP A 98 7.08 -12.62 38.31
C ASP A 98 6.01 -12.28 39.39
N VAL A 99 5.12 -13.23 39.74
CA VAL A 99 4.40 -13.19 41.03
C VAL A 99 4.08 -14.61 41.48
N GLU A 100 5.05 -15.29 42.08
CA GLU A 100 4.83 -16.51 42.86
C GLU A 100 5.51 -16.33 44.22
N SER A 101 4.71 -15.99 45.24
CA SER A 101 5.12 -16.08 46.65
C SER A 101 3.90 -15.96 47.56
N GLN A 102 3.65 -17.05 48.31
CA GLN A 102 2.81 -17.18 49.51
C GLN A 102 1.29 -17.32 49.30
N ALA A 103 0.79 -18.56 49.37
CA ALA A 103 0.35 -19.19 50.63
C ALA A 103 -0.37 -20.52 50.33
N GLU A 104 0.16 -21.62 50.84
CA GLU A 104 -0.61 -22.85 51.03
C GLU A 104 -1.70 -22.62 52.09
N THR A 105 -2.92 -23.10 51.84
CA THR A 105 -3.74 -23.91 52.78
C THR A 105 -5.12 -24.18 52.13
N ASP A 106 -5.55 -25.44 52.24
CA ASP A 106 -6.88 -26.01 51.96
C ASP A 106 -7.24 -26.41 50.53
N ALA A 107 -6.87 -27.64 50.24
CA ALA A 107 -7.47 -28.51 49.23
C ALA A 107 -8.91 -28.91 49.61
N SER A 108 -9.70 -29.19 48.57
CA SER A 108 -11.10 -29.63 48.55
C SER A 108 -12.11 -28.49 48.63
N THR A 109 -12.66 -28.12 47.47
CA THR A 109 -14.10 -28.09 47.14
C THR A 109 -14.26 -27.36 45.79
N LEU A 110 -14.94 -28.01 44.84
CA LEU A 110 -15.52 -27.47 43.58
C LEU A 110 -14.64 -27.37 42.34
N LEU A 111 -14.68 -28.48 41.60
CA LEU A 111 -14.81 -28.50 40.16
C LEU A 111 -15.98 -27.60 39.74
N ASP A 112 -15.72 -26.36 39.30
CA ASP A 112 -16.65 -25.65 38.44
C ASP A 112 -15.89 -24.73 37.46
N SER A 113 -15.69 -25.27 36.26
CA SER A 113 -15.84 -24.56 34.99
C SER A 113 -15.50 -23.06 34.94
N GLU A 114 -14.24 -22.66 35.23
CA GLU A 114 -13.76 -21.35 34.77
C GLU A 114 -13.19 -21.49 33.36
N ARG A 115 -14.11 -21.55 32.39
CA ARG A 115 -13.80 -21.32 30.99
C ARG A 115 -13.27 -19.87 30.92
N VAL A 116 -11.95 -19.71 30.87
CA VAL A 116 -11.30 -18.41 30.62
C VAL A 116 -11.80 -17.89 29.27
N GLU A 117 -12.87 -17.11 29.30
CA GLU A 117 -13.27 -16.28 28.18
C GLU A 117 -12.16 -15.26 27.98
N VAL A 118 -11.29 -15.54 27.01
CA VAL A 118 -10.35 -14.57 26.48
C VAL A 118 -11.17 -13.39 25.96
N LYS A 119 -11.32 -12.37 26.81
CA LYS A 119 -11.98 -11.11 26.51
C LYS A 119 -11.30 -10.53 25.28
N LYS A 120 -11.95 -10.71 24.11
CA LYS A 120 -11.52 -10.17 22.82
C LYS A 120 -11.64 -8.65 22.90
N SER A 121 -10.65 -8.00 23.50
CA SER A 121 -10.54 -6.54 23.44
C SER A 121 -10.56 -6.18 21.97
N SER A 122 -11.40 -5.21 21.59
CA SER A 122 -11.52 -4.68 20.23
C SER A 122 -10.24 -3.96 19.82
N ARG A 123 -9.15 -4.72 19.67
CA ARG A 123 -7.88 -4.26 19.15
C ARG A 123 -8.08 -4.13 17.66
N VAL A 124 -8.07 -2.89 17.19
CA VAL A 124 -7.89 -2.57 15.77
C VAL A 124 -6.69 -3.37 15.27
N ASP A 125 -6.84 -4.03 14.13
CA ASP A 125 -5.80 -4.89 13.56
C ASP A 125 -4.51 -4.06 13.37
N ALA A 126 -3.38 -4.57 13.87
CA ALA A 126 -2.08 -3.92 13.75
C ALA A 126 -1.71 -3.64 12.28
N ARG A 127 -2.20 -4.46 11.35
CA ARG A 127 -2.02 -4.25 9.91
C ARG A 127 -2.80 -3.04 9.41
N VAL A 128 -4.05 -2.85 9.85
CA VAL A 128 -4.84 -1.66 9.50
C VAL A 128 -4.17 -0.39 10.02
N ILE A 129 -3.59 -0.42 11.22
CA ILE A 129 -2.82 0.71 11.76
C ILE A 129 -1.57 0.96 10.90
N SER A 130 -0.84 -0.08 10.52
CA SER A 130 0.33 0.04 9.64
C SER A 130 -0.03 0.63 8.28
N ASP A 131 -1.09 0.12 7.65
CA ASP A 131 -1.59 0.59 6.35
C ASP A 131 -2.03 2.07 6.43
N ALA A 132 -2.69 2.46 7.52
CA ALA A 132 -3.05 3.85 7.78
C ALA A 132 -1.82 4.74 7.92
N ILE A 133 -0.80 4.31 8.68
CA ILE A 133 0.45 5.06 8.87
C ILE A 133 1.17 5.26 7.52
N ILE A 134 1.22 4.23 6.66
CA ILE A 134 1.82 4.32 5.33
C ILE A 134 1.09 5.36 4.47
N GLY A 135 -0.25 5.30 4.42
CA GLY A 135 -1.06 6.26 3.68
C GLY A 135 -0.86 7.69 4.20
N LEU A 136 -0.98 7.89 5.51
CA LEU A 136 -0.87 9.21 6.14
C LEU A 136 0.53 9.82 6.02
N SER A 137 1.60 9.03 6.12
CA SER A 137 2.97 9.56 6.01
C SER A 137 3.26 10.12 4.63
N ASP A 138 2.83 9.41 3.60
CA ASP A 138 3.04 9.78 2.21
C ASP A 138 2.09 10.92 1.82
N GLY A 139 0.84 10.83 2.27
CA GLY A 139 -0.17 11.86 2.08
C GLY A 139 0.21 13.19 2.74
N LEU A 140 0.82 13.18 3.92
CA LEU A 140 1.31 14.43 4.52
C LEU A 140 2.46 15.02 3.69
N THR A 141 3.42 14.20 3.26
CA THR A 141 4.70 14.70 2.74
C THR A 141 4.67 15.06 1.25
N VAL A 142 4.14 14.20 0.38
CA VAL A 142 4.24 14.37 -1.09
C VAL A 142 3.38 15.53 -1.62
N PRO A 143 2.06 15.61 -1.31
CA PRO A 143 1.21 16.72 -1.74
C PRO A 143 1.68 18.07 -1.18
N PHE A 144 2.21 18.09 0.05
CA PHE A 144 2.78 19.30 0.62
C PHE A 144 4.04 19.74 -0.13
N ALA A 145 4.98 18.84 -0.40
CA ALA A 145 6.20 19.18 -1.12
C ALA A 145 5.88 19.72 -2.53
N LEU A 146 4.91 19.12 -3.22
CA LEU A 146 4.42 19.61 -4.51
C LEU A 146 3.83 21.02 -4.41
N THR A 147 2.92 21.24 -3.47
CA THR A 147 2.22 22.53 -3.31
C THR A 147 3.16 23.64 -2.84
N ALA A 148 4.12 23.33 -1.97
CA ALA A 148 5.19 24.25 -1.59
C ALA A 148 6.07 24.64 -2.80
N GLY A 149 6.44 23.66 -3.64
CA GLY A 149 7.18 23.91 -4.88
C GLY A 149 6.40 24.79 -5.87
N LEU A 150 5.14 24.45 -6.14
CA LEU A 150 4.27 25.20 -7.05
C LEU A 150 3.94 26.60 -6.55
N SER A 151 3.99 26.84 -5.24
CA SER A 151 3.80 28.17 -4.66
C SER A 151 4.87 29.16 -5.12
N ALA A 152 6.07 28.68 -5.52
CA ALA A 152 7.10 29.52 -6.11
C ALA A 152 6.70 30.13 -7.46
N LEU A 153 5.66 29.61 -8.13
CA LEU A 153 5.11 30.15 -9.37
C LEU A 153 4.13 31.30 -9.15
N GLY A 154 3.76 31.60 -7.90
CA GLY A 154 2.91 32.76 -7.57
C GLY A 154 1.46 32.66 -8.02
N ASN A 155 0.94 31.45 -8.30
CA ASN A 155 -0.46 31.26 -8.69
C ASN A 155 -1.18 30.23 -7.82
N THR A 156 -2.07 30.71 -6.94
CA THR A 156 -2.82 29.89 -5.98
C THR A 156 -3.70 28.85 -6.68
N LYS A 157 -4.27 29.19 -7.85
CA LYS A 157 -5.12 28.24 -8.60
C LYS A 157 -4.31 27.04 -9.09
N VAL A 158 -3.09 27.29 -9.57
CA VAL A 158 -2.18 26.22 -10.02
C VAL A 158 -1.86 25.29 -8.85
N VAL A 159 -1.55 25.84 -7.67
CA VAL A 159 -1.27 25.06 -6.46
C VAL A 159 -2.47 24.19 -6.06
N ILE A 160 -3.68 24.76 -6.03
CA ILE A 160 -4.88 24.03 -5.63
C ILE A 160 -5.23 22.93 -6.63
N PHE A 161 -5.30 23.24 -7.93
CA PHE A 161 -5.71 22.26 -8.92
C PHE A 161 -4.68 21.15 -9.09
N ALA A 162 -3.39 21.49 -9.11
CA ALA A 162 -2.33 20.49 -9.17
C ALA A 162 -2.25 19.66 -7.89
N GLY A 163 -2.41 20.28 -6.72
CA GLY A 163 -2.44 19.58 -5.43
C GLY A 163 -3.63 18.63 -5.31
N LEU A 164 -4.83 19.05 -5.70
CA LEU A 164 -6.01 18.16 -5.71
C LEU A 164 -5.89 17.02 -6.72
N ALA A 165 -5.33 17.31 -7.90
CA ALA A 165 -5.10 16.29 -8.92
C ALA A 165 -4.10 15.25 -8.43
N GLU A 166 -2.98 15.68 -7.86
CA GLU A 166 -1.97 14.78 -7.28
C GLU A 166 -2.53 14.01 -6.08
N LEU A 167 -3.27 14.66 -5.18
CA LEU A 167 -3.89 14.01 -4.03
C LEU A 167 -4.86 12.89 -4.45
N THR A 168 -5.69 13.15 -5.46
CA THR A 168 -6.67 12.19 -5.97
C THR A 168 -5.98 11.04 -6.70
N ALA A 169 -5.04 11.36 -7.60
CA ALA A 169 -4.29 10.37 -8.36
C ALA A 169 -3.43 9.49 -7.43
N GLY A 170 -2.76 10.10 -6.46
CA GLY A 170 -1.94 9.42 -5.45
C GLY A 170 -2.76 8.50 -4.54
N ALA A 171 -3.92 8.97 -4.05
CA ALA A 171 -4.80 8.15 -3.22
C ALA A 171 -5.30 6.90 -3.97
N ILE A 172 -5.73 7.06 -5.22
CA ILE A 172 -6.17 5.93 -6.06
C ILE A 172 -5.01 4.99 -6.34
N SER A 173 -3.84 5.52 -6.73
CA SER A 173 -2.66 4.73 -7.05
C SER A 173 -2.17 3.91 -5.86
N MET A 174 -2.03 4.53 -4.68
CA MET A 174 -1.58 3.82 -3.47
C MET A 174 -2.64 2.84 -2.97
N GLY A 175 -3.93 3.17 -3.05
CA GLY A 175 -5.02 2.26 -2.70
C GLY A 175 -5.01 1.01 -3.58
N LEU A 176 -4.90 1.17 -4.90
CA LEU A 176 -4.78 0.05 -5.84
C LEU A 176 -3.49 -0.75 -5.61
N GLY A 177 -2.38 -0.08 -5.31
CA GLY A 177 -1.12 -0.75 -4.93
C GLY A 177 -1.27 -1.62 -3.68
N GLY A 178 -1.94 -1.10 -2.66
CA GLY A 178 -2.28 -1.84 -1.44
C GLY A 178 -3.20 -3.03 -1.71
N TYR A 179 -4.23 -2.85 -2.56
CA TYR A 179 -5.13 -3.92 -2.98
C TYR A 179 -4.38 -5.05 -3.69
N LEU A 180 -3.61 -4.71 -4.73
CA LEU A 180 -2.88 -5.68 -5.54
C LEU A 180 -1.79 -6.39 -4.73
N GLY A 181 -1.09 -5.68 -3.86
CA GLY A 181 -0.12 -6.28 -2.93
C GLY A 181 -0.79 -7.27 -1.99
N ALA A 182 -1.88 -6.87 -1.33
CA ALA A 182 -2.61 -7.74 -0.42
C ALA A 182 -3.25 -8.95 -1.14
N LYS A 183 -3.66 -8.78 -2.40
CA LYS A 183 -4.21 -9.86 -3.25
C LYS A 183 -3.14 -10.84 -3.71
N SER A 184 -1.98 -10.33 -4.12
CA SER A 184 -0.84 -11.17 -4.53
C SER A 184 -0.33 -12.02 -3.36
N GLU A 185 -0.30 -11.47 -2.15
CA GLU A 185 0.01 -12.27 -0.97
C GLU A 185 -1.02 -13.38 -0.69
N GLU A 186 -2.31 -13.12 -0.93
CA GLU A 186 -3.37 -14.12 -0.73
C GLU A 186 -3.21 -15.27 -1.72
N GLU A 187 -2.90 -14.94 -2.98
CA GLU A 187 -2.62 -15.91 -4.04
C GLU A 187 -1.34 -16.71 -3.76
N SER A 188 -0.28 -16.05 -3.31
CA SER A 188 0.95 -16.71 -2.87
C SER A 188 0.68 -17.69 -1.73
N TYR A 189 -0.09 -17.29 -0.72
CA TYR A 189 -0.45 -18.16 0.40
C TYR A 189 -1.21 -19.40 -0.07
N LYS A 190 -2.19 -19.24 -0.97
CA LYS A 190 -2.96 -20.36 -1.53
C LYS A 190 -2.11 -21.29 -2.36
N ALA A 191 -1.19 -20.76 -3.17
CA ALA A 191 -0.28 -21.56 -3.97
C ALA A 191 0.61 -22.44 -3.07
N THR A 192 1.23 -21.83 -2.05
CA THR A 192 2.05 -22.57 -1.08
C THR A 192 1.21 -23.59 -0.31
N LEU A 193 0.00 -23.24 0.13
CA LEU A 193 -0.90 -24.17 0.83
C LEU A 193 -1.22 -25.41 -0.02
N LEU A 194 -1.49 -25.23 -1.31
CA LEU A 194 -1.74 -26.34 -2.24
C LEU A 194 -0.49 -27.20 -2.43
N GLU A 195 0.68 -26.60 -2.58
CA GLU A 195 1.95 -27.30 -2.71
C GLU A 195 2.27 -28.13 -1.44
N THR A 196 2.17 -27.51 -0.26
CA THR A 196 2.39 -28.20 1.02
C THR A 196 1.38 -29.32 1.24
N THR A 197 0.10 -29.12 0.87
CA THR A 197 -0.93 -30.17 0.98
C THR A 197 -0.62 -31.35 0.05
N ASN A 198 -0.16 -31.09 -1.17
CA ASN A 198 0.28 -32.14 -2.09
C ASN A 198 1.50 -32.90 -1.56
N LEU A 199 2.49 -32.19 -1.01
CA LEU A 199 3.67 -32.79 -0.39
C LEU A 199 3.29 -33.73 0.76
N VAL A 200 2.43 -33.27 1.68
CA VAL A 200 1.98 -34.07 2.84
C VAL A 200 1.19 -35.31 2.42
N SER A 201 0.39 -35.22 1.37
CA SER A 201 -0.46 -36.33 0.90
C SER A 201 0.27 -37.36 0.04
N HIS A 202 1.28 -36.96 -0.73
CA HIS A 202 1.97 -37.83 -1.69
C HIS A 202 3.34 -38.33 -1.20
N SER A 203 4.01 -37.60 -0.31
CA SER A 203 5.37 -37.94 0.14
C SER A 203 5.54 -37.82 1.65
N SER A 204 5.31 -38.94 2.35
CA SER A 204 5.57 -39.03 3.79
C SER A 204 7.04 -38.84 4.14
N ALA A 205 7.97 -39.17 3.24
CA ALA A 205 9.41 -38.97 3.47
C ALA A 205 9.77 -37.48 3.47
N ASP A 206 9.29 -36.72 2.49
CA ASP A 206 9.57 -35.29 2.35
C ASP A 206 8.88 -34.47 3.46
N ALA A 207 7.68 -34.88 3.87
CA ALA A 207 6.98 -34.27 5.01
C ALA A 207 7.80 -34.43 6.32
N LYS A 208 8.38 -35.60 6.55
CA LYS A 208 9.26 -35.84 7.70
C LYS A 208 10.55 -35.05 7.61
N ALA A 209 11.14 -34.92 6.43
CA ALA A 209 12.33 -34.09 6.21
C ALA A 209 12.04 -32.61 6.53
N SER A 210 10.88 -32.10 6.08
CA SER A 210 10.43 -30.73 6.35
C SER A 210 10.23 -30.46 7.85
N ILE A 211 9.65 -31.42 8.60
CA ILE A 211 9.55 -31.30 10.06
C ILE A 211 10.94 -31.25 10.72
N LYS A 212 11.87 -32.11 10.30
CA LYS A 212 13.25 -32.10 10.83
C LYS A 212 13.97 -30.78 10.53
N GLU A 213 13.73 -30.18 9.36
CA GLU A 213 14.28 -28.89 8.97
C GLU A 213 13.78 -27.75 9.87
N VAL A 214 12.46 -27.72 10.19
CA VAL A 214 11.88 -26.75 11.13
C VAL A 214 12.58 -26.78 12.50
N PHE A 215 12.95 -27.97 12.98
CA PHE A 215 13.58 -28.15 14.29
C PHE A 215 15.12 -28.07 14.28
N ALA A 216 15.76 -28.08 13.11
CA ALA A 216 17.22 -28.07 12.99
C ALA A 216 17.91 -26.90 13.72
N PRO A 217 17.36 -25.67 13.73
CA PRO A 217 17.98 -24.55 14.45
C PRO A 217 17.95 -24.65 15.99
N TYR A 218 17.14 -25.55 16.55
CA TYR A 218 16.91 -25.65 18.00
C TYR A 218 17.82 -26.66 18.71
N ASP A 219 18.72 -27.33 17.97
CA ASP A 219 19.70 -28.30 18.49
C ASP A 219 19.09 -29.37 19.41
N LEU A 220 17.90 -29.86 19.04
CA LEU A 220 17.20 -30.89 19.79
C LEU A 220 17.91 -32.25 19.67
N PRO A 221 17.95 -33.07 20.74
CA PRO A 221 18.51 -34.42 20.69
C PRO A 221 17.86 -35.24 19.57
N LYS A 222 18.68 -35.96 18.78
CA LYS A 222 18.21 -36.71 17.60
C LYS A 222 17.03 -37.65 17.89
N ILE A 223 17.06 -38.32 19.04
CA ILE A 223 16.00 -39.24 19.48
C ILE A 223 14.67 -38.50 19.63
N LEU A 224 14.68 -37.31 20.24
CA LEU A 224 13.48 -36.49 20.44
C LEU A 224 12.93 -35.95 19.13
N THR A 225 13.81 -35.49 18.23
CA THR A 225 13.41 -35.00 16.90
C THR A 225 12.79 -36.11 16.05
N GLU A 226 13.31 -37.34 16.13
CA GLU A 226 12.76 -38.51 15.44
C GLU A 226 11.33 -38.81 15.93
N ASP A 227 11.12 -38.86 17.26
CA ASP A 227 9.82 -39.13 17.87
C ASP A 227 8.80 -38.02 17.59
N LEU A 228 9.21 -36.76 17.71
CA LEU A 228 8.37 -35.60 17.35
C LEU A 228 7.97 -35.64 15.87
N THR A 229 8.91 -35.95 14.99
CA THR A 229 8.65 -36.07 13.55
C THR A 229 7.65 -37.18 13.26
N LEU A 230 7.78 -38.34 13.91
CA LEU A 230 6.85 -39.45 13.73
C LEU A 230 5.43 -39.12 14.24
N HIS A 231 5.32 -38.38 15.34
CA HIS A 231 4.04 -37.93 15.89
C HIS A 231 3.40 -36.85 15.01
N LEU A 232 4.14 -35.81 14.65
CA LEU A 232 3.65 -34.70 13.82
C LEU A 232 3.28 -35.17 12.41
N ALA A 233 4.02 -36.13 11.84
CA ALA A 233 3.71 -36.69 10.53
C ALA A 233 2.33 -37.39 10.47
N LYS A 234 1.79 -37.83 11.60
CA LYS A 234 0.44 -38.43 11.70
C LYS A 234 -0.65 -37.41 12.04
N SER A 235 -0.27 -36.19 12.39
CA SER A 235 -1.22 -35.17 12.79
C SER A 235 -2.03 -34.68 11.58
N PRO A 236 -3.37 -34.55 11.70
CA PRO A 236 -4.20 -33.96 10.65
C PRO A 236 -3.88 -32.48 10.41
N GLN A 237 -3.17 -31.82 11.35
CA GLN A 237 -2.78 -30.42 11.25
C GLN A 237 -1.36 -30.21 10.69
N LEU A 238 -0.71 -31.25 10.15
CA LEU A 238 0.65 -31.15 9.64
C LEU A 238 0.83 -30.05 8.60
N THR A 239 -0.11 -29.92 7.65
CA THR A 239 -0.06 -28.84 6.65
C THR A 239 -0.07 -27.47 7.30
N GLN A 240 -0.95 -27.24 8.29
CA GLN A 240 -1.02 -25.95 9.00
C GLN A 240 0.25 -25.70 9.82
N PHE A 241 0.81 -26.74 10.45
CA PHE A 241 2.09 -26.67 11.13
C PHE A 241 3.22 -26.24 10.18
N LEU A 242 3.35 -26.89 9.01
CA LEU A 242 4.38 -26.52 8.03
C LEU A 242 4.15 -25.11 7.46
N MET A 243 2.91 -24.73 7.17
CA MET A 243 2.59 -23.35 6.73
C MET A 243 3.00 -22.30 7.77
N HIS A 244 2.81 -22.60 9.05
CA HIS A 244 3.15 -21.68 10.13
C HIS A 244 4.65 -21.63 10.43
N PHE A 245 5.29 -22.78 10.59
CA PHE A 245 6.66 -22.86 11.10
C PHE A 245 7.73 -22.92 10.00
N GLN A 246 7.44 -23.50 8.84
CA GLN A 246 8.38 -23.56 7.72
C GLN A 246 8.22 -22.33 6.82
N HIS A 247 6.98 -22.02 6.42
CA HIS A 247 6.73 -20.93 5.47
C HIS A 247 6.49 -19.57 6.14
N SER A 248 6.27 -19.52 7.46
CA SER A 248 6.01 -18.27 8.22
C SER A 248 4.89 -17.41 7.62
N GLN A 249 3.94 -18.02 6.90
CA GLN A 249 2.89 -17.28 6.21
C GLN A 249 1.59 -17.28 7.03
N PRO A 250 1.12 -16.12 7.53
CA PRO A 250 -0.14 -16.04 8.24
C PRO A 250 -1.31 -16.16 7.25
N GLU A 251 -2.37 -16.85 7.69
CA GLU A 251 -3.62 -16.95 6.92
C GLU A 251 -4.21 -15.57 6.63
N GLN A 252 -4.64 -15.36 5.39
CA GLN A 252 -5.10 -14.07 4.91
C GLN A 252 -6.60 -14.10 4.65
N ALA A 253 -7.34 -13.19 5.29
CA ALA A 253 -8.76 -13.02 5.01
C ALA A 253 -8.96 -12.34 3.64
N ALA A 254 -9.89 -12.84 2.81
CA ALA A 254 -10.17 -12.28 1.49
C ALA A 254 -10.65 -10.80 1.55
N SER A 255 -11.33 -10.40 2.63
CA SER A 255 -11.78 -9.01 2.85
C SER A 255 -10.65 -8.04 3.18
N ARG A 256 -9.44 -8.55 3.46
CA ARG A 256 -8.27 -7.76 3.83
C ARG A 256 -7.79 -6.86 2.69
N ALA A 257 -7.84 -7.34 1.45
CA ALA A 257 -7.32 -6.56 0.31
C ALA A 257 -8.06 -5.22 0.13
N ILE A 258 -9.38 -5.24 0.26
CA ILE A 258 -10.22 -4.03 0.18
C ILE A 258 -9.96 -3.12 1.39
N THR A 259 -9.84 -3.70 2.60
CA THR A 259 -9.59 -2.92 3.82
C THR A 259 -8.24 -2.20 3.75
N CYS A 260 -7.19 -2.88 3.30
CA CYS A 260 -5.86 -2.31 3.06
C CYS A 260 -5.94 -1.14 2.05
N ALA A 261 -6.58 -1.39 0.90
CA ALA A 261 -6.74 -0.39 -0.16
C ALA A 261 -7.43 0.89 0.33
N MET A 262 -8.57 0.73 1.00
CA MET A 262 -9.35 1.85 1.53
C MET A 262 -8.59 2.60 2.62
N THR A 263 -7.91 1.88 3.52
CA THR A 263 -7.19 2.49 4.63
C THR A 263 -6.00 3.32 4.14
N ILE A 264 -5.22 2.80 3.18
CA ILE A 264 -4.11 3.53 2.57
C ILE A 264 -4.62 4.74 1.78
N ALA A 265 -5.63 4.55 0.92
CA ALA A 265 -6.18 5.63 0.10
C ALA A 265 -6.77 6.76 0.95
N CYS A 266 -7.56 6.43 1.97
CA CYS A 266 -8.11 7.42 2.89
C CYS A 266 -7.02 8.10 3.71
N GLY A 267 -6.02 7.35 4.20
CA GLY A 267 -4.88 7.92 4.93
C GLY A 267 -4.12 8.93 4.08
N TYR A 268 -3.85 8.58 2.82
CA TYR A 268 -3.16 9.47 1.88
C TYR A 268 -3.98 10.73 1.56
N PHE A 269 -5.25 10.54 1.22
CA PHE A 269 -6.14 11.66 0.90
C PHE A 269 -6.30 12.63 2.09
N LEU A 270 -6.59 12.10 3.29
CA LEU A 270 -6.76 12.93 4.49
C LEU A 270 -5.45 13.59 4.90
N GLY A 271 -4.33 12.88 4.80
CA GLY A 271 -3.00 13.41 5.10
C GLY A 271 -2.66 14.61 4.22
N GLY A 272 -2.88 14.51 2.90
CA GLY A 272 -2.52 15.56 1.95
C GLY A 272 -3.53 16.69 1.85
N PHE A 273 -4.78 16.44 2.24
CA PHE A 273 -5.79 17.49 2.29
C PHE A 273 -5.50 18.53 3.38
N ILE A 274 -4.96 18.11 4.53
CA ILE A 274 -4.64 18.99 5.66
C ILE A 274 -3.72 20.16 5.28
N PRO A 275 -2.53 19.95 4.67
CA PRO A 275 -1.63 21.04 4.27
C PRO A 275 -2.18 21.88 3.11
N LEU A 276 -3.16 21.37 2.35
CA LEU A 276 -3.83 22.09 1.27
C LEU A 276 -4.89 23.08 1.78
N LEU A 277 -5.50 22.84 2.94
CA LEU A 277 -6.58 23.67 3.50
C LEU A 277 -6.28 25.18 3.51
N PRO A 278 -5.08 25.65 3.92
CA PRO A 278 -4.79 27.09 3.95
C PRO A 278 -4.88 27.77 2.59
N TYR A 279 -4.60 27.07 1.49
CA TYR A 279 -4.71 27.63 0.13
C TYR A 279 -6.17 27.91 -0.28
N PHE A 280 -7.15 27.22 0.32
CA PHE A 280 -8.57 27.50 0.08
C PHE A 280 -9.09 28.70 0.89
N LEU A 281 -8.48 28.98 2.04
CA LEU A 281 -8.95 29.99 2.99
C LEU A 281 -8.33 31.38 2.76
N VAL A 282 -7.12 31.43 2.20
CA VAL A 282 -6.42 32.69 1.90
C VAL A 282 -6.85 33.25 0.55
N ALA A 283 -6.93 34.58 0.43
CA ALA A 283 -7.29 35.26 -0.81
C ALA A 283 -6.36 34.87 -1.97
N LYS A 284 -6.92 34.82 -3.20
CA LYS A 284 -6.27 34.26 -4.40
C LYS A 284 -4.93 34.95 -4.74
N ASP A 285 -4.75 36.18 -4.30
CA ASP A 285 -3.63 37.05 -4.68
C ASP A 285 -2.44 36.97 -3.69
N GLU A 286 -2.58 36.26 -2.55
CA GLU A 286 -1.54 36.17 -1.51
C GLU A 286 -1.00 34.73 -1.31
N VAL A 287 -0.41 34.18 -2.37
CA VAL A 287 0.13 32.80 -2.37
C VAL A 287 1.17 32.60 -1.27
N MET A 288 1.99 33.61 -1.00
CA MET A 288 3.02 33.52 0.04
C MET A 288 2.42 33.48 1.45
N LEU A 289 1.33 34.21 1.71
CA LEU A 289 0.65 34.12 2.99
C LEU A 289 0.03 32.72 3.17
N ALA A 290 -0.56 32.16 2.10
CA ALA A 290 -1.08 30.80 2.12
C ALA A 290 0.01 29.76 2.39
N LEU A 291 1.19 29.93 1.79
CA LEU A 291 2.35 29.07 2.02
C LEU A 291 2.81 29.10 3.49
N TRP A 292 2.89 30.26 4.13
CA TRP A 292 3.27 30.37 5.55
C TRP A 292 2.29 29.65 6.47
N TRP A 293 0.99 29.81 6.24
CA TRP A 293 -0.04 29.07 6.99
C TRP A 293 0.03 27.57 6.72
N SER A 294 0.23 27.17 5.46
CA SER A 294 0.43 25.76 5.07
C SER A 294 1.65 25.15 5.75
N LEU A 295 2.77 25.88 5.81
CA LEU A 295 3.98 25.44 6.50
C LEU A 295 3.75 25.25 8.01
N GLY A 296 2.99 26.16 8.64
CA GLY A 296 2.59 26.05 10.04
C GLY A 296 1.71 24.82 10.32
N VAL A 297 0.64 24.66 9.53
CA VAL A 297 -0.28 23.51 9.64
C VAL A 297 0.49 22.21 9.39
N MET A 298 1.32 22.17 8.37
CA MET A 298 2.10 20.99 8.00
C MET A 298 3.11 20.60 9.09
N THR A 299 3.84 21.58 9.64
CA THR A 299 4.80 21.32 10.73
C THR A 299 4.07 20.71 11.94
N LEU A 300 2.91 21.25 12.30
CA LEU A 300 2.09 20.72 13.38
C LEU A 300 1.59 19.30 13.06
N SER A 301 1.10 19.06 11.85
CA SER A 301 0.60 17.75 11.41
C SER A 301 1.69 16.68 11.39
N LEU A 302 2.88 16.99 10.84
CA LEU A 302 4.02 16.07 10.84
C LEU A 302 4.50 15.77 12.26
N PHE A 303 4.58 16.79 13.12
CA PHE A 303 4.98 16.59 14.51
C PHE A 303 3.96 15.72 15.25
N ALA A 304 2.66 16.03 15.13
CA ALA A 304 1.59 15.27 15.75
C ALA A 304 1.54 13.82 15.24
N PHE A 305 1.71 13.60 13.94
CA PHE A 305 1.78 12.28 13.34
C PHE A 305 3.01 11.50 13.80
N GLY A 306 4.19 12.13 13.78
CA GLY A 306 5.44 11.53 14.24
C GLY A 306 5.43 11.20 15.73
N TYR A 307 4.80 12.03 16.55
CA TYR A 307 4.57 11.75 17.97
C TYR A 307 3.61 10.57 18.15
N SER A 308 2.46 10.60 17.46
CA SER A 308 1.42 9.57 17.56
C SER A 308 1.95 8.20 17.15
N LYS A 309 2.63 8.09 15.99
CA LYS A 309 3.21 6.80 15.54
C LYS A 309 4.17 6.22 16.57
N THR A 310 4.98 7.05 17.21
CA THR A 310 5.98 6.59 18.19
C THR A 310 5.32 6.20 19.50
N CYS A 311 4.28 6.91 19.93
CA CYS A 311 3.49 6.55 21.11
C CYS A 311 2.66 5.27 20.91
N PHE A 312 2.18 4.99 19.69
CA PHE A 312 1.52 3.72 19.39
C PHE A 312 2.47 2.53 19.53
N VAL A 313 3.75 2.69 19.15
CA VAL A 313 4.75 1.61 19.24
C VAL A 313 5.32 1.46 20.65
N ARG A 314 5.59 2.56 21.37
CA ARG A 314 6.28 2.53 22.67
C ARG A 314 5.35 2.62 23.89
N GLY A 315 4.08 2.91 23.68
CA GLY A 315 3.11 3.16 24.73
C GLY A 315 3.02 4.63 25.14
N TRP A 316 1.86 5.01 25.67
CA TRP A 316 1.49 6.39 25.98
C TRP A 316 1.95 6.88 27.36
N LYS A 317 2.36 5.97 28.26
CA LYS A 317 2.68 6.29 29.65
C LYS A 317 4.20 6.36 29.86
N GLY A 318 4.66 7.41 30.54
CA GLY A 318 6.05 7.59 30.99
C GLY A 318 6.80 8.75 30.32
N ALA A 319 7.56 9.52 31.10
CA ALA A 319 8.31 10.69 30.62
C ALA A 319 9.34 10.33 29.53
N ARG A 320 9.93 9.13 29.59
CA ARG A 320 10.85 8.61 28.58
C ARG A 320 10.16 8.34 27.25
N ASN A 321 8.90 7.90 27.26
CA ASN A 321 8.13 7.63 26.04
C ASN A 321 7.66 8.93 25.39
N ALA A 322 7.29 9.94 26.18
CA ALA A 322 7.02 11.28 25.65
C ALA A 322 8.25 11.89 24.97
N TRP A 323 9.44 11.76 25.57
CA TRP A 323 10.69 12.22 24.97
C TRP A 323 10.97 11.54 23.63
N GLU A 324 10.85 10.22 23.57
CA GLU A 324 11.02 9.49 22.30
C GLU A 324 9.94 9.85 21.26
N GLY A 325 8.71 10.12 21.69
CA GLY A 325 7.65 10.65 20.84
C GLY A 325 8.01 12.01 20.24
N THR A 326 8.54 12.94 21.03
CA THR A 326 9.00 14.24 20.52
C THR A 326 10.13 14.09 19.52
N LYS A 327 11.08 13.17 19.74
CA LYS A 327 12.12 12.84 18.73
C LYS A 327 11.51 12.34 17.42
N GLY A 328 10.51 11.46 17.51
CA GLY A 328 9.79 10.94 16.34
C GLY A 328 9.06 12.04 15.56
N GLY A 329 8.42 12.98 16.27
CA GLY A 329 7.81 14.18 15.70
C GLY A 329 8.83 15.07 15.00
N VAL A 330 9.93 15.42 15.67
CA VAL A 330 11.01 16.25 15.12
C VAL A 330 11.63 15.60 13.89
N GLN A 331 11.90 14.29 13.93
CA GLN A 331 12.43 13.56 12.77
C GLN A 331 11.50 13.68 11.57
N MET A 332 10.18 13.56 11.78
CA MET A 332 9.21 13.66 10.68
C MET A 332 9.17 15.08 10.09
N VAL A 333 9.23 16.12 10.94
CA VAL A 333 9.33 17.52 10.50
C VAL A 333 10.59 17.76 9.66
N ILE A 334 11.74 17.22 10.08
CA ILE A 334 13.00 17.36 9.33
C ILE A 334 12.88 16.68 7.96
N VAL A 335 12.38 15.45 7.90
CA VAL A 335 12.22 14.71 6.64
C VAL A 335 11.25 15.42 5.70
N GLY A 336 10.10 15.87 6.20
CA GLY A 336 9.14 16.62 5.39
C GLY A 336 9.65 17.98 4.94
N GLY A 337 10.39 18.69 5.80
CA GLY A 337 11.06 19.95 5.47
C GLY A 337 12.12 19.79 4.39
N LEU A 338 12.93 18.72 4.45
CA LEU A 338 13.90 18.38 3.40
C LEU A 338 13.21 18.07 2.08
N ALA A 339 12.13 17.27 2.10
CA ALA A 339 11.36 16.94 0.90
C ALA A 339 10.78 18.19 0.23
N ALA A 340 10.17 19.08 1.00
CA ALA A 340 9.64 20.35 0.51
C ALA A 340 10.74 21.28 0.00
N GLY A 341 11.87 21.38 0.71
CA GLY A 341 13.03 22.16 0.28
C GLY A 341 13.60 21.68 -1.05
N CYS A 342 13.70 20.36 -1.25
CA CYS A 342 14.11 19.77 -2.52
C CYS A 342 13.13 20.09 -3.65
N ALA A 343 11.82 19.95 -3.41
CA ALA A 343 10.79 20.27 -4.41
C ALA A 343 10.80 21.76 -4.79
N MET A 344 10.87 22.66 -3.81
CA MET A 344 11.00 24.10 -4.04
C MET A 344 12.28 24.45 -4.81
N GLY A 345 13.40 23.84 -4.44
CA GLY A 345 14.68 24.03 -5.13
C GLY A 345 14.60 23.61 -6.60
N LEU A 346 13.99 22.46 -6.88
CA LEU A 346 13.82 21.96 -8.25
C LEU A 346 12.93 22.87 -9.09
N VAL A 347 11.75 23.26 -8.59
CA VAL A 347 10.84 24.16 -9.33
C VAL A 347 11.51 25.50 -9.61
N ARG A 348 12.22 26.06 -8.62
CA ARG A 348 12.93 27.34 -8.77
C ARG A 348 14.08 27.25 -9.79
N LEU A 349 14.79 26.12 -9.83
CA LEU A 349 15.85 25.87 -10.81
C LEU A 349 15.29 25.82 -12.24
N PHE A 350 14.20 25.08 -12.46
CA PHE A 350 13.57 25.00 -13.78
C PHE A 350 12.97 26.33 -14.23
N HIS A 351 12.38 27.09 -13.30
CA HIS A 351 11.88 28.43 -13.61
C HIS A 351 13.02 29.35 -14.07
N ALA A 352 14.18 29.30 -13.39
CA ALA A 352 15.35 30.10 -13.75
C ALA A 352 15.99 29.71 -15.10
N PHE A 353 15.82 28.47 -15.57
CA PHE A 353 16.27 28.04 -16.90
C PHE A 353 15.26 28.32 -18.02
N GLY A 354 14.01 28.61 -17.67
CA GLY A 354 12.93 28.89 -18.62
C GLY A 354 12.82 30.37 -19.03
N GLU A 355 13.47 31.27 -18.30
CA GLU A 355 13.66 32.70 -18.65
C GLU A 355 14.92 32.91 -19.50
#